data_AF-A0A151R5C8-F1
#
_entry.id   AF-A0A151R5C8-F1
#
_cell.length_a   1.000
_cell.length_b   1.000
_cell.length_c   1.000
_cell.angle_alpha   90.00
_cell.angle_beta   90.00
_cell.angle_gamma   90.00
#
_symmetry.space_group_name_H-M   'P 1'
#
loop_
_entity.id
_entity.type
_entity.pdbx_description
1 polymer ?
#
loop_
_entity_poly.entity_id
_entity_poly.type
_entity_poly.pdbx_seq_one_letter_code
_entity_poly.pdbx_strand_id
1 'polypeptide(L)'
;MRCCAHILCLIVKDGLKEVDYSILRIRGAVKYIRSSASRLARFKACAEQEKITYKDLVCLDVETRWNSTYLNLEAVLKYKKTFDLLEMQDNKYVEDLHKGKGVPLEFDWDDARLLLPFLKMFYDATICIFGSYHVTSNIHMKEVFAIGRKIRKCQENNDIFIRSMAT
;
A
#
# COMPACT_ATOMS: atom_id res chain seq x y z
N MET A 1 -20.95 19.55 7.80
CA MET A 1 -20.96 18.48 6.79
C MET A 1 -19.53 17.96 6.63
N ARG A 2 -19.24 16.69 6.93
CA ARG A 2 -17.95 16.08 6.58
C ARG A 2 -18.02 15.72 5.09
N CYS A 3 -17.06 16.19 4.29
CA CYS A 3 -17.04 15.90 2.85
C CYS A 3 -16.88 14.37 2.62
N CYS A 4 -17.39 13.86 1.49
CA CYS A 4 -17.31 12.43 1.16
C CYS A 4 -15.87 11.90 1.23
N ALA A 5 -14.89 12.73 0.85
CA ALA A 5 -13.48 12.42 0.98
C ALA A 5 -13.01 12.20 2.42
N HIS A 6 -13.53 12.96 3.38
CA HIS A 6 -13.19 12.77 4.79
C HIS A 6 -13.73 11.44 5.31
N ILE A 7 -14.94 11.03 4.89
CA ILE A 7 -15.53 9.74 5.25
C ILE A 7 -14.71 8.59 4.64
N LEU A 8 -14.33 8.69 3.36
CA LEU A 8 -13.48 7.69 2.71
C LEU A 8 -12.12 7.55 3.40
N CYS A 9 -11.49 8.67 3.75
CA CYS A 9 -10.26 8.66 4.53
C CYS A 9 -10.41 7.98 5.90
N LEU A 10 -11.54 8.13 6.57
CA LEU A 10 -11.79 7.47 7.86
C LEU A 10 -11.95 5.96 7.69
N ILE A 11 -12.73 5.51 6.69
CA ILE A 11 -12.93 4.08 6.40
C ILE A 11 -11.58 3.41 6.08
N VAL A 12 -10.79 4.00 5.18
CA VAL A 12 -9.48 3.45 4.82
C VAL A 12 -8.54 3.43 6.03
N LYS A 13 -8.49 4.52 6.81
CA LYS A 13 -7.65 4.56 8.02
C LYS A 13 -8.01 3.50 9.04
N ASP A 14 -9.29 3.19 9.18
CA ASP A 14 -9.74 2.17 10.11
C ASP A 14 -9.32 0.78 9.65
N GLY A 15 -9.56 0.44 8.38
CA GLY A 15 -9.10 -0.83 7.81
C GLY A 15 -7.58 -1.00 7.84
N LEU A 16 -6.81 0.07 7.66
CA LEU A 16 -5.34 0.01 7.74
C LEU A 16 -4.81 -0.41 9.13
N LYS A 17 -5.61 -0.30 10.21
CA LYS A 17 -5.18 -0.70 11.56
C LYS A 17 -4.99 -2.22 11.68
N GLU A 18 -5.76 -3.01 10.95
CA GLU A 18 -5.72 -4.47 10.99
C GLU A 18 -4.41 -5.05 10.44
N VAL A 19 -3.72 -4.29 9.57
CA VAL A 19 -2.46 -4.68 8.89
C VAL A 19 -1.34 -3.68 9.13
N ASP A 20 -1.47 -2.86 10.18
CA ASP A 20 -0.53 -1.76 10.46
C ASP A 20 0.90 -2.27 10.60
N TYR A 21 1.09 -3.42 11.27
CA TYR A 21 2.43 -3.96 11.51
C TYR A 21 3.14 -4.40 10.21
N SER A 22 2.42 -5.09 9.32
CA SER A 22 2.91 -5.53 8.01
C SER A 22 3.31 -4.34 7.14
N ILE A 23 2.47 -3.29 7.12
CA ILE A 23 2.76 -2.04 6.42
C ILE A 23 3.99 -1.33 7.03
N LEU A 24 4.11 -1.29 8.35
CA LEU A 24 5.24 -0.64 9.02
C LEU A 24 6.58 -1.32 8.70
N ARG A 25 6.63 -2.65 8.63
CA ARG A 25 7.85 -3.37 8.20
C ARG A 25 8.21 -3.07 6.75
N ILE A 26 7.22 -3.14 5.84
CA ILE A 26 7.43 -2.82 4.42
C ILE A 26 7.93 -1.37 4.27
N ARG A 27 7.31 -0.42 4.97
CA ARG A 27 7.79 0.98 5.03
C ARG A 27 9.21 1.08 5.56
N GLY A 28 9.56 0.31 6.58
CA GLY A 28 10.91 0.21 7.12
C GLY A 28 11.92 -0.18 6.04
N ALA A 29 11.63 -1.23 5.27
CA ALA A 29 12.46 -1.67 4.16
C ALA A 29 12.61 -0.60 3.07
N VAL A 30 11.52 0.09 2.71
CA VAL A 30 11.57 1.20 1.76
C VAL A 30 12.40 2.36 2.30
N LYS A 31 12.26 2.69 3.58
CA LYS A 31 13.04 3.74 4.25
C LYS A 31 14.53 3.40 4.24
N TYR A 32 14.90 2.14 4.44
CA TYR A 32 16.27 1.70 4.33
C TYR A 32 16.84 1.98 2.94
N ILE A 33 16.20 1.47 1.87
CA ILE A 33 16.73 1.62 0.51
C ILE A 33 16.80 3.11 0.08
N ARG A 34 15.93 3.97 0.63
CA ARG A 34 15.87 5.40 0.31
C ARG A 34 16.76 6.28 1.18
N SER A 35 17.32 5.74 2.27
CA SER A 35 18.11 6.53 3.23
C SER A 35 19.48 6.98 2.69
N SER A 36 20.01 6.34 1.64
CA SER A 36 21.24 6.79 0.98
C SER A 36 21.29 6.37 -0.49
N ALA A 37 22.07 7.11 -1.29
CA ALA A 37 22.31 6.77 -2.69
C ALA A 37 22.98 5.39 -2.86
N SER A 38 23.87 5.02 -1.92
CA SER A 38 24.55 3.71 -1.94
C SER A 38 23.59 2.55 -1.69
N ARG A 39 22.65 2.68 -0.74
CA ARG A 39 21.63 1.66 -0.48
C ARG A 39 20.68 1.51 -1.67
N LEU A 40 20.27 2.63 -2.27
CA LEU A 40 19.45 2.61 -3.47
C LEU A 40 20.18 1.95 -4.66
N ALA A 41 21.47 2.21 -4.83
CA ALA A 41 22.28 1.60 -5.89
C ALA A 41 22.37 0.07 -5.72
N ARG A 42 22.56 -0.41 -4.49
CA ARG A 42 22.55 -1.85 -4.18
C ARG A 42 21.20 -2.50 -4.50
N PHE A 43 20.11 -1.86 -4.08
CA PHE A 43 18.77 -2.34 -4.41
C PHE A 43 18.53 -2.43 -5.92
N LYS A 44 18.98 -1.43 -6.69
CA LYS A 44 18.91 -1.46 -8.16
C LYS A 44 19.73 -2.60 -8.76
N ALA A 45 20.93 -2.85 -8.24
CA ALA A 45 21.74 -3.99 -8.68
C ALA A 45 21.04 -5.33 -8.39
N CYS A 46 20.34 -5.47 -7.26
CA CYS A 46 19.51 -6.64 -6.99
C CYS A 46 18.32 -6.73 -7.96
N ALA A 47 17.68 -5.61 -8.31
CA ALA A 47 16.56 -5.59 -9.26
C ALA A 47 16.99 -6.03 -10.67
N GLU A 48 18.18 -5.63 -11.09
CA GLU A 48 18.80 -6.05 -12.34
C GLU A 48 19.09 -7.55 -12.36
N GLN A 49 19.61 -8.11 -11.26
CA GLN A 49 19.85 -9.55 -11.10
C GLN A 49 18.56 -10.37 -11.20
N GLU A 50 17.49 -9.89 -10.55
CA GLU A 50 16.15 -10.50 -10.62
C GLU A 50 15.42 -10.24 -11.95
N LYS A 51 16.07 -9.55 -12.90
CA LYS A 51 15.52 -9.19 -14.23
C LYS A 51 14.16 -8.49 -14.13
N ILE A 52 13.98 -7.65 -13.12
CA ILE A 52 12.74 -6.90 -12.95
C ILE A 52 12.61 -5.88 -14.08
N THR A 53 11.56 -6.03 -14.89
CA THR A 53 11.28 -5.15 -16.05
C THR A 53 10.62 -3.84 -15.66
N TYR A 54 10.08 -3.76 -14.44
CA TYR A 54 9.43 -2.58 -13.90
C TYR A 54 10.48 -1.52 -13.51
N LYS A 55 10.29 -0.29 -14.00
CA LYS A 55 11.28 0.80 -13.87
C LYS A 55 10.85 1.90 -12.89
N ASP A 56 9.62 1.89 -12.41
CA ASP A 56 9.18 2.95 -11.51
C ASP A 56 9.87 2.79 -10.16
N LEU A 57 10.42 3.90 -9.66
CA LEU A 57 11.14 3.92 -8.40
C LEU A 57 10.18 3.65 -7.25
N VAL A 58 10.61 2.77 -6.34
CA VAL A 58 10.00 2.67 -5.02
C VAL A 58 10.22 4.00 -4.29
N CYS A 59 9.13 4.72 -4.03
CA CYS A 59 9.13 6.02 -3.34
C CYS A 59 8.67 5.87 -1.90
N LEU A 60 9.16 6.72 -0.99
CA LEU A 60 8.61 6.76 0.37
C LEU A 60 7.14 7.18 0.32
N ASP A 61 6.32 6.55 1.16
CA ASP A 61 4.97 7.02 1.34
C ASP A 61 4.89 8.15 2.37
N VAL A 62 3.73 8.81 2.42
CA VAL A 62 3.38 9.78 3.45
C VAL A 62 2.44 9.08 4.42
N GLU A 63 2.92 8.77 5.63
CA GLU A 63 2.20 7.99 6.64
C GLU A 63 0.79 8.52 6.94
N THR A 64 0.59 9.84 6.87
CA THR A 64 -0.71 10.48 7.13
C THR A 64 -1.70 10.42 5.95
N ARG A 65 -1.26 9.98 4.76
CA ARG A 65 -2.03 9.97 3.51
C ARG A 65 -2.08 8.57 2.91
N TRP A 66 -3.19 7.87 3.14
CA TRP A 66 -3.41 6.51 2.64
C TRP A 66 -3.25 6.36 1.11
N ASN A 67 -3.56 7.40 0.31
CA ASN A 67 -3.30 7.39 -1.14
C ASN A 67 -1.82 7.16 -1.47
N SER A 68 -0.93 7.76 -0.67
CA SER A 68 0.50 7.57 -0.82
C SER A 68 0.92 6.17 -0.42
N THR A 69 0.29 5.60 0.62
CA THR A 69 0.51 4.22 1.06
C THR A 69 0.07 3.23 0.01
N TYR A 70 -1.10 3.43 -0.61
CA TYR A 70 -1.55 2.60 -1.73
C TYR A 70 -0.53 2.58 -2.88
N LEU A 71 -0.13 3.77 -3.38
CA LEU A 71 0.84 3.88 -4.47
C LEU A 71 2.19 3.25 -4.11
N ASN A 72 2.62 3.39 -2.86
CA ASN A 72 3.83 2.75 -2.37
C ASN A 72 3.66 1.22 -2.39
N LEU A 73 2.64 0.66 -1.75
CA LEU A 73 2.43 -0.79 -1.71
C LEU A 73 2.31 -1.39 -3.12
N GLU A 74 1.60 -0.71 -4.03
CA GLU A 74 1.47 -1.12 -5.43
C GLU A 74 2.83 -1.22 -6.14
N ALA A 75 3.74 -0.29 -5.87
CA ALA A 75 5.09 -0.32 -6.42
C ALA A 75 5.97 -1.37 -5.72
N VAL A 76 5.98 -1.41 -4.39
CA VAL A 76 6.89 -2.25 -3.60
C VAL A 76 6.60 -3.74 -3.82
N LEU A 77 5.32 -4.12 -3.96
CA LEU A 77 4.92 -5.51 -4.23
C LEU A 77 5.52 -6.08 -5.51
N LYS A 78 5.77 -5.23 -6.53
CA LYS A 78 6.42 -5.64 -7.78
C LYS A 78 7.92 -5.96 -7.60
N TYR A 79 8.51 -5.47 -6.51
CA TYR A 79 9.92 -5.67 -6.16
C TYR A 79 10.15 -6.68 -5.04
N LYS A 80 9.14 -7.47 -4.64
CA LYS A 80 9.26 -8.44 -3.52
C LYS A 80 10.53 -9.31 -3.64
N LYS A 81 10.77 -9.91 -4.81
CA LYS A 81 11.98 -10.71 -5.07
C LYS A 81 13.29 -9.94 -4.92
N THR A 82 13.28 -8.66 -5.27
CA THR A 82 14.44 -7.77 -5.07
C THR A 82 14.70 -7.54 -3.58
N PHE A 83 13.66 -7.41 -2.76
CA PHE A 83 13.83 -7.33 -1.30
C PHE A 83 14.36 -8.65 -0.72
N ASP A 84 13.85 -9.80 -1.17
CA ASP A 84 14.37 -11.11 -0.76
C ASP A 84 15.88 -11.23 -1.08
N LEU A 85 16.28 -10.83 -2.29
CA LEU A 85 17.68 -10.88 -2.71
C LEU A 85 18.55 -9.89 -1.91
N LEU A 86 18.03 -8.69 -1.65
CA LEU A 86 18.74 -7.70 -0.83
C LEU A 86 18.96 -8.22 0.59
N GLU A 87 17.97 -8.91 1.17
CA GLU A 87 18.11 -9.54 2.49
C GLU A 87 19.23 -10.58 2.51
N MET A 88 19.33 -11.42 1.48
CA MET A 88 20.39 -12.43 1.36
C MET A 88 21.79 -11.82 1.13
N GLN A 89 21.88 -10.68 0.45
CA GLN A 89 23.15 -10.09 0.03
C GLN A 89 23.66 -8.96 0.95
N ASP A 90 22.80 -8.38 1.80
CA ASP A 90 23.13 -7.23 2.63
C ASP A 90 22.88 -7.45 4.11
N ASN A 91 23.87 -7.97 4.83
CA ASN A 91 23.79 -8.12 6.29
C ASN A 91 23.44 -6.80 7.00
N LYS A 92 23.86 -5.64 6.47
CA LYS A 92 23.51 -4.34 7.06
C LYS A 92 22.03 -4.00 6.90
N TYR A 93 21.37 -4.50 5.86
CA TYR A 93 19.92 -4.35 5.68
C TYR A 93 19.19 -5.09 6.82
N VAL A 94 19.60 -6.33 7.06
CA VAL A 94 19.06 -7.17 8.13
C VAL A 94 19.32 -6.52 9.49
N GLU A 95 20.57 -6.19 9.81
CA GLU A 95 20.96 -5.61 11.10
C GLU A 95 20.23 -4.29 11.41
N ASP A 96 20.13 -3.39 10.45
CA ASP A 96 19.48 -2.08 10.68
C ASP A 96 17.96 -2.20 10.83
N LEU A 97 17.31 -3.09 10.09
CA LEU A 97 15.87 -3.30 10.21
C LEU A 97 15.48 -4.02 11.50
N HIS A 98 16.34 -4.91 12.01
CA HIS A 98 16.15 -5.56 13.31
C HIS A 98 16.23 -4.58 14.50
N LYS A 99 16.86 -3.41 14.35
CA LYS A 99 16.78 -2.33 15.36
C LYS A 99 15.39 -1.69 15.44
N GLY A 100 14.56 -1.88 14.40
CA GLY A 100 13.20 -1.36 14.29
C GLY A 100 12.15 -2.47 14.44
N LYS A 101 11.36 -2.68 13.39
CA LYS A 101 10.26 -3.67 13.36
C LYS A 101 10.67 -5.01 12.73
N GLY A 102 11.93 -5.15 12.31
CA GLY A 102 12.44 -6.30 11.57
C GLY A 102 12.30 -6.16 10.07
N VAL A 103 12.85 -7.14 9.35
CA VAL A 103 12.68 -7.31 7.90
C VAL A 103 11.24 -7.74 7.57
N PRO A 104 10.69 -7.38 6.39
CA PRO A 104 9.41 -7.91 5.94
C PRO A 104 9.46 -9.44 5.77
N LEU A 105 8.49 -10.13 6.36
CA LEU A 105 8.30 -11.58 6.29
C LEU A 105 7.29 -11.94 5.19
N GLU A 106 7.21 -13.22 4.79
CA GLU A 106 6.30 -13.63 3.70
C GLU A 106 4.84 -13.22 3.96
N PHE A 107 4.36 -13.36 5.19
CA PHE A 107 3.00 -12.95 5.55
C PHE A 107 2.79 -11.44 5.44
N ASP A 108 3.83 -10.61 5.65
CA ASP A 108 3.70 -9.16 5.51
C ASP A 108 3.40 -8.81 4.04
N TRP A 109 4.02 -9.55 3.11
CA TRP A 109 3.76 -9.43 1.68
C TRP A 109 2.38 -9.95 1.29
N ASP A 110 1.91 -11.04 1.88
CA ASP A 110 0.57 -11.58 1.66
C ASP A 110 -0.51 -10.63 2.14
N ASP A 111 -0.37 -10.07 3.35
CA ASP A 111 -1.26 -9.04 3.88
C ASP A 111 -1.33 -7.84 2.95
N ALA A 112 -0.19 -7.37 2.45
CA ALA A 112 -0.14 -6.27 1.49
C ALA A 112 -0.83 -6.62 0.16
N ARG A 113 -0.70 -7.85 -0.33
CA ARG A 113 -1.39 -8.34 -1.55
C ARG A 113 -2.90 -8.40 -1.36
N LEU A 114 -3.37 -8.84 -0.19
CA LEU A 114 -4.80 -8.90 0.14
C LEU A 114 -5.40 -7.51 0.34
N LEU A 115 -4.63 -6.60 0.92
CA LEU A 115 -5.04 -5.22 1.16
C LEU A 115 -5.08 -4.39 -0.14
N LEU A 116 -4.20 -4.65 -1.10
CA LEU A 116 -4.02 -3.79 -2.27
C LEU A 116 -5.31 -3.61 -3.11
N PRO A 117 -6.09 -4.67 -3.45
CA PRO A 117 -7.37 -4.51 -4.17
C PRO A 117 -8.40 -3.69 -3.39
N PHE A 118 -8.41 -3.82 -2.06
CA PHE A 118 -9.29 -3.03 -1.20
C PHE A 118 -8.92 -1.56 -1.26
N LEU A 119 -7.64 -1.20 -1.08
CA LEU A 119 -7.17 0.18 -1.19
C LEU A 119 -7.39 0.76 -2.60
N LYS A 120 -7.17 -0.05 -3.65
CA LYS A 120 -7.38 0.37 -5.04
C LYS A 120 -8.82 0.84 -5.28
N MET A 121 -9.81 0.15 -4.73
CA MET A 121 -11.21 0.53 -4.85
C MET A 121 -11.48 1.95 -4.32
N PHE A 122 -10.91 2.29 -3.18
CA PHE A 122 -11.03 3.63 -2.61
C PHE A 122 -10.20 4.65 -3.40
N TYR A 123 -9.03 4.25 -3.89
CA TYR A 123 -8.14 5.11 -4.66
C TYR A 123 -8.80 5.58 -5.95
N ASP A 124 -9.35 4.64 -6.72
CA ASP A 124 -10.08 4.92 -7.95
C ASP A 124 -11.30 5.82 -7.68
N ALA A 125 -12.06 5.56 -6.60
CA ALA A 125 -13.18 6.41 -6.20
C ALA A 125 -12.74 7.83 -5.82
N THR A 126 -11.59 7.96 -5.14
CA THR A 126 -11.01 9.24 -4.77
C THR A 126 -10.59 10.01 -6.02
N ILE A 127 -9.90 9.38 -6.97
CA ILE A 127 -9.57 10.00 -8.26
C ILE A 127 -10.84 10.45 -9.01
N CYS A 128 -11.91 9.66 -9.05
CA CYS A 128 -13.17 10.07 -9.67
C CYS A 128 -13.80 11.30 -8.99
N ILE A 129 -13.85 11.31 -7.65
CA ILE A 129 -14.45 12.39 -6.86
C ILE A 129 -13.64 13.70 -6.98
N PHE A 130 -12.31 13.62 -7.05
CA PHE A 130 -11.43 14.78 -7.04
C PHE A 130 -10.91 15.22 -8.42
N GLY A 131 -10.91 14.31 -9.41
CA GLY A 131 -10.46 14.59 -10.78
C GLY A 131 -11.53 15.26 -11.66
N SER A 132 -12.78 15.29 -11.20
CA SER A 132 -13.85 15.99 -11.89
C SER A 132 -13.89 17.46 -11.45
N TYR A 133 -13.46 18.37 -12.34
CA TYR A 133 -13.56 19.83 -12.13
C TYR A 133 -15.01 20.34 -11.98
N HIS A 134 -16.02 19.50 -12.26
CA HIS A 134 -17.44 19.85 -12.26
C HIS A 134 -18.33 18.77 -11.61
N VAL A 135 -18.00 18.33 -10.38
CA VAL A 135 -18.88 17.40 -9.67
C VAL A 135 -20.10 18.15 -9.15
N THR A 136 -21.29 17.89 -9.71
CA THR A 136 -22.56 18.29 -9.11
C THR A 136 -22.94 17.32 -7.98
N SER A 137 -23.74 17.74 -7.00
CA SER A 137 -24.13 16.91 -5.85
C SER A 137 -24.69 15.51 -6.22
N ASN A 138 -25.25 15.33 -7.43
CA ASN A 138 -25.73 14.04 -7.93
C ASN A 138 -24.60 13.03 -8.15
N ILE A 139 -23.43 13.48 -8.61
CA ILE A 139 -22.30 12.62 -8.94
C ILE A 139 -21.65 12.14 -7.64
N HIS A 140 -21.53 13.01 -6.62
CA HIS A 140 -21.11 12.60 -5.29
C HIS A 140 -21.99 11.50 -4.69
N MET A 141 -23.32 11.61 -4.82
CA MET A 141 -24.23 10.56 -4.37
C MET A 141 -24.00 9.24 -5.11
N LYS A 142 -23.87 9.26 -6.43
CA LYS A 142 -23.64 8.04 -7.23
C LYS A 142 -22.33 7.35 -6.85
N GLU A 143 -21.26 8.09 -6.62
CA GLU A 143 -19.97 7.52 -6.19
C GLU A 143 -20.05 6.94 -4.78
N VAL A 144 -20.69 7.63 -3.83
CA VAL A 144 -20.91 7.09 -2.47
C VAL A 144 -21.73 5.80 -2.53
N PHE A 145 -22.79 5.75 -3.35
CA PHE A 145 -23.56 4.52 -3.58
C PHE A 145 -22.74 3.43 -4.28
N ALA A 146 -21.85 3.78 -5.20
CA ALA A 146 -20.96 2.83 -5.86
C ALA A 146 -19.97 2.21 -4.85
N ILE A 147 -19.36 3.03 -3.99
CA ILE A 147 -18.48 2.59 -2.91
C ILE A 147 -19.25 1.70 -1.93
N GLY A 148 -20.42 2.14 -1.47
CA GLY A 148 -21.27 1.36 -0.56
C GLY A 148 -21.67 0.00 -1.15
N ARG A 149 -22.00 -0.06 -2.44
CA ARG A 149 -22.27 -1.33 -3.14
C ARG A 149 -21.04 -2.23 -3.22
N LYS A 150 -19.86 -1.67 -3.48
CA LYS A 150 -18.62 -2.46 -3.51
C LYS A 150 -18.21 -2.96 -2.12
N ILE A 151 -18.35 -2.14 -1.07
CA ILE A 151 -18.14 -2.56 0.33
C ILE A 151 -19.09 -3.71 0.68
N ARG A 152 -20.39 -3.59 0.35
CA ARG A 152 -21.36 -4.68 0.57
C ARG A 152 -20.96 -5.97 -0.16
N LYS A 153 -20.44 -5.84 -1.38
CA LYS A 153 -19.90 -6.98 -2.13
C LYS A 153 -18.65 -7.58 -1.48
N CYS A 154 -17.82 -6.78 -0.82
CA CYS A 154 -16.69 -7.26 -0.01
C CYS A 154 -17.17 -8.00 1.26
N GLN A 155 -18.28 -7.59 1.86
CA GLN A 155 -18.90 -8.32 2.99
C GLN A 155 -19.45 -9.70 2.58
N GLU A 156 -19.81 -9.86 1.31
CA GLU A 156 -20.25 -11.13 0.71
C GLU A 156 -19.07 -11.97 0.16
N ASN A 157 -17.82 -11.51 0.31
CA ASN A 157 -16.65 -12.22 -0.22
C ASN A 157 -16.32 -13.48 0.60
N ASN A 158 -15.83 -14.54 -0.06
CA ASN A 158 -15.41 -15.77 0.61
C ASN A 158 -14.13 -15.59 1.44
N ASP A 159 -13.35 -14.55 1.16
CA ASP A 159 -12.14 -14.20 1.88
C ASP A 159 -12.48 -13.52 3.22
N ILE A 160 -12.09 -14.16 4.33
CA ILE A 160 -12.35 -13.71 5.71
C ILE A 160 -11.68 -12.36 5.98
N PHE A 161 -10.49 -12.12 5.42
CA PHE A 161 -9.76 -10.88 5.57
C PHE A 161 -10.47 -9.74 4.83
N ILE A 162 -10.94 -9.99 3.61
CA ILE A 162 -11.72 -8.98 2.86
C ILE A 162 -13.04 -8.67 3.57
N ARG A 163 -13.65 -9.66 4.22
CA ARG A 163 -14.86 -9.47 5.03
C ARG A 163 -14.61 -8.65 6.29
N SER A 164 -13.55 -8.95 7.06
CA SER A 164 -13.23 -8.19 8.28
C SER A 164 -12.95 -6.73 7.98
N MET A 165 -12.28 -6.44 6.87
CA MET A 165 -12.01 -5.08 6.38
C MET A 165 -13.26 -4.30 5.94
N ALA A 166 -14.36 -5.00 5.68
CA ALA A 166 -15.61 -4.43 5.18
C ALA A 166 -16.70 -4.32 6.27
N THR A 167 -16.43 -4.73 7.51
CA THR A 167 -17.37 -4.69 8.64
C THR A 167 -17.15 -3.44 9.49
#